data_AF-A0A7Y4F0V7-F1
#
_entry.id   AF-A0A7Y4F0V7-F1
#
_cell.length_a   1.000
_cell.length_b   1.000
_cell.length_c   1.000
_cell.angle_alpha   90.00
_cell.angle_beta   90.00
_cell.angle_gamma   90.00
#
_symmetry.space_group_name_H-M   'P 1'
#
loop_
_entity.id
_entity.type
_entity.pdbx_description
1 polymer ?
#
loop_
_entity_poly.entity_id
_entity_poly.type
_entity_poly.pdbx_seq_one_letter_code
_entity_poly.pdbx_strand_id
1 'polypeptide(L)'
;MKLNNLDRKISMLCPTCGCKDFNFDEHDENGLVTCTQCERQLTRADLVAENSELIAETQNEIAKEAQKQIEAEMKKMLKNAFKGNKNIKIR
;
A
#
# COMPACT_ATOMS: atom_id res chain seq x y z
N MET A 1 -4.00 -6.38 -20.96
CA MET A 1 -4.07 -6.75 -19.53
C MET A 1 -4.77 -5.63 -18.80
N LYS A 2 -5.78 -5.93 -17.98
CA LYS A 2 -6.45 -4.94 -17.15
C LYS A 2 -6.10 -5.23 -15.69
N LEU A 3 -5.40 -4.31 -15.04
CA LEU A 3 -5.15 -4.36 -13.61
C LEU A 3 -6.22 -3.52 -12.91
N ASN A 4 -6.67 -3.97 -11.74
CA ASN A 4 -7.57 -3.21 -10.89
C ASN A 4 -6.79 -2.10 -10.16
N ASN A 5 -7.50 -1.15 -9.55
CA ASN A 5 -6.88 -0.08 -8.76
C ASN A 5 -6.10 -0.69 -7.57
N LEU A 6 -4.85 -0.25 -7.39
CA LEU A 6 -3.90 -0.68 -6.34
C LEU A 6 -3.55 0.46 -5.35
N ASP A 7 -4.23 1.60 -5.44
CA ASP A 7 -4.04 2.75 -4.56
C ASP A 7 -4.37 2.36 -3.11
N ARG A 8 -3.45 2.68 -2.19
CA ARG A 8 -3.66 2.48 -0.75
C ARG A 8 -3.37 3.78 0.00
N LYS A 9 -4.20 4.06 1.01
CA LYS A 9 -3.95 5.11 2.00
C LYS A 9 -3.34 4.48 3.24
N ILE A 10 -2.22 5.03 3.69
CA ILE A 10 -1.51 4.59 4.89
C ILE A 10 -1.77 5.63 5.97
N SER A 11 -2.31 5.19 7.11
CA SER A 11 -2.43 6.03 8.31
C SER A 11 -1.19 5.85 9.16
N MET A 12 -0.41 6.92 9.31
CA MET A 12 0.79 6.94 10.13
C MET A 12 0.43 6.73 11.59
N LEU A 13 1.29 6.03 12.33
CA LEU A 13 1.15 5.76 13.76
C LEU A 13 2.15 6.61 14.55
N CYS A 14 1.71 7.12 15.70
CA CYS A 14 2.61 7.73 16.66
C CYS A 14 3.51 6.64 17.24
N PRO A 15 4.86 6.77 17.17
CA PRO A 15 5.79 5.77 17.67
C PRO A 15 5.75 5.60 19.20
N THR A 16 5.06 6.50 19.92
CA THR A 16 4.96 6.46 21.39
C THR A 16 3.66 5.85 21.88
N CYS A 17 2.52 6.25 21.30
CA CYS A 17 1.20 5.82 21.78
C CYS A 17 0.34 5.09 20.75
N GLY A 18 0.81 4.96 19.50
CA GLY A 18 0.07 4.29 18.42
C GLY A 18 -1.14 5.06 17.87
N CYS A 19 -1.39 6.29 18.35
CA CYS A 19 -2.45 7.14 17.81
C CYS A 19 -2.17 7.53 16.34
N LYS A 20 -3.24 7.77 15.57
CA LYS A 20 -3.20 8.15 14.15
C LYS A 20 -3.49 9.64 13.90
N ASP A 21 -3.91 10.34 14.96
CA ASP A 21 -4.35 11.72 14.88
C ASP A 21 -3.21 12.66 15.27
N PHE A 22 -2.96 13.62 14.39
CA PHE A 22 -1.88 14.59 14.55
C PHE A 22 -2.36 16.00 14.19
N ASN A 23 -1.81 16.99 14.89
CA ASN A 23 -1.94 18.40 14.57
C ASN A 23 -0.66 18.88 13.87
N PHE A 24 -0.79 19.56 12.73
CA PHE A 24 0.33 20.06 11.94
C PHE A 24 -0.12 21.25 11.09
N ASP A 25 0.84 22.09 10.68
CA ASP A 25 0.57 23.14 9.69
C ASP A 25 0.63 22.54 8.28
N GLU A 26 -0.43 22.74 7.50
CA GLU A 26 -0.52 22.28 6.11
C GLU A 26 0.41 23.06 5.17
N HIS A 27 0.76 24.31 5.52
CA HIS A 27 1.61 25.17 4.69
C HIS A 27 3.11 24.99 4.96
N ASP A 28 3.47 24.20 5.96
CA ASP A 28 4.86 23.90 6.31
C ASP A 28 5.13 22.39 6.18
N GLU A 29 5.70 22.01 5.04
CA GLU A 29 6.10 20.62 4.76
C GLU A 29 7.25 20.13 5.66
N ASN A 30 8.08 21.05 6.17
CA ASN A 30 9.14 20.73 7.12
C ASN A 30 8.71 21.00 8.57
N GLY A 31 7.44 21.35 8.76
CA GLY A 31 6.87 21.69 10.05
C GLY A 31 6.81 20.50 11.00
N LEU A 32 6.67 20.84 12.28
CA LEU A 32 6.46 19.85 13.33
C LEU A 32 5.04 19.31 13.27
N VAL A 33 4.95 18.02 13.54
CA VAL A 33 3.72 17.26 13.70
C VAL A 33 3.58 16.89 15.16
N THR A 34 2.45 17.24 15.76
CA THR A 34 2.16 16.98 17.18
C THR A 34 1.10 15.91 17.31
N CYS A 35 1.38 14.83 18.06
CA CYS A 35 0.38 13.81 18.34
C CYS A 35 -0.71 14.38 19.27
N THR A 36 -1.99 14.18 18.93
CA THR A 36 -3.11 14.72 19.72
C THR A 36 -3.35 13.99 21.06
N GLN A 37 -2.71 12.84 21.27
CA GLN A 37 -2.89 12.02 22.47
C GLN A 37 -1.74 12.12 23.48
N CYS A 38 -0.49 12.00 23.01
CA CYS A 38 0.69 12.03 23.88
C CYS A 38 1.51 13.32 23.76
N GLU A 39 1.04 14.27 22.95
CA GLU A 39 1.64 15.60 22.74
C GLU A 39 3.08 15.57 22.19
N ARG A 40 3.58 14.39 21.78
CA ARG A 40 4.90 14.24 21.20
C ARG A 40 4.99 15.01 19.88
N GLN A 41 6.04 15.82 19.76
CA GLN A 41 6.39 16.55 18.56
C GLN A 41 7.47 15.80 17.78
N LEU A 42 7.29 15.73 16.46
CA LEU A 42 8.14 15.02 15.52
C LEU A 42 8.23 15.86 14.24
N THR A 43 9.31 15.77 13.48
CA THR A 43 9.26 16.26 12.10
C THR A 43 8.44 15.28 11.24
N ARG A 44 7.91 15.75 10.09
CA ARG A 44 7.28 14.84 9.12
C ARG A 44 8.23 13.74 8.66
N ALA A 45 9.51 14.07 8.47
CA ALA A 45 10.54 13.11 8.07
C ALA A 45 10.74 12.02 9.12
N ASP A 46 10.80 12.38 10.40
CA ASP A 46 10.91 11.42 11.50
C ASP A 46 9.67 10.53 11.57
N LEU A 47 8.47 11.10 11.44
CA LEU A 47 7.23 10.32 11.44
C LEU A 47 7.22 9.28 10.30
N VAL A 48 7.72 9.64 9.12
CA VAL A 48 7.88 8.72 7.99
C VAL A 48 8.91 7.65 8.27
N ALA A 49 10.07 8.02 8.82
CA ALA A 49 11.14 7.07 9.14
C ALA A 49 10.69 6.03 10.18
N GLU A 50 10.02 6.47 11.25
CA GLU A 50 9.49 5.61 12.32
C GLU A 50 8.37 4.67 11.83
N ASN A 51 7.65 5.06 10.77
CA ASN A 51 6.60 4.23 10.14
C ASN A 51 7.11 3.48 8.90
N SER A 52 8.42 3.46 8.65
CA SER A 52 8.99 2.85 7.45
C SER A 52 8.65 1.36 7.32
N GLU A 53 8.60 0.62 8.43
CA GLU A 53 8.19 -0.78 8.45
C GLU A 53 6.73 -0.97 8.02
N LEU A 54 5.81 -0.15 8.54
CA LEU A 54 4.40 -0.15 8.15
C LEU A 54 4.23 0.18 6.66
N ILE A 55 4.99 1.15 6.17
CA ILE A 55 5.00 1.54 4.76
C ILE A 55 5.50 0.37 3.90
N ALA A 56 6.63 -0.24 4.28
CA ALA A 56 7.22 -1.36 3.56
C ALA A 56 6.30 -2.59 3.54
N GLU A 57 5.63 -2.89 4.64
CA GLU A 57 4.63 -3.97 4.69
C GLU A 57 3.48 -3.69 3.73
N THR A 58 2.92 -2.48 3.76
CA THR A 58 1.84 -2.09 2.86
C THR A 58 2.26 -2.17 1.39
N GLN A 59 3.48 -1.74 1.05
CA GLN A 59 4.05 -1.87 -0.29
C GLN A 59 4.17 -3.34 -0.72
N ASN A 60 4.63 -4.21 0.16
CA ASN A 60 4.74 -5.63 -0.11
C ASN A 60 3.37 -6.28 -0.36
N GLU A 61 2.32 -5.85 0.36
CA GLU A 61 0.96 -6.33 0.11
C GLU A 61 0.45 -5.90 -1.27
N ILE A 62 0.66 -4.64 -1.65
CA ILE A 62 0.29 -4.12 -2.97
C ILE A 62 1.01 -4.90 -4.07
N ALA A 63 2.32 -5.15 -3.91
CA ALA A 63 3.10 -5.92 -4.86
C ALA A 63 2.57 -7.34 -5.03
N LYS A 64 2.25 -8.02 -3.92
CA LYS A 64 1.64 -9.37 -3.94
C LYS A 64 0.29 -9.37 -4.62
N GLU A 65 -0.53 -8.34 -4.39
CA GLU A 65 -1.83 -8.21 -5.03
C GLU A 65 -1.68 -8.02 -6.55
N ALA A 66 -0.78 -7.13 -6.97
CA ALA A 66 -0.48 -6.89 -8.38
C ALA A 66 -0.02 -8.17 -9.08
N GLN A 67 0.90 -8.92 -8.47
CA GLN A 67 1.38 -10.20 -9.00
C GLN A 67 0.23 -11.22 -9.18
N LYS A 68 -0.65 -11.35 -8.19
CA LYS A 68 -1.81 -12.25 -8.28
C LYS A 68 -2.77 -11.83 -9.40
N GLN A 69 -3.01 -10.53 -9.58
CA GLN A 69 -3.86 -10.04 -10.66
C GLN A 69 -3.26 -10.33 -12.04
N ILE A 70 -1.95 -10.10 -12.21
CA ILE A 70 -1.24 -10.42 -13.45
C ILE A 70 -1.33 -11.92 -13.75
N GLU A 71 -1.04 -12.78 -12.77
CA GLU A 71 -1.10 -14.23 -12.94
C GLU A 71 -2.51 -14.71 -13.32
N ALA A 72 -3.54 -14.17 -12.65
CA ALA A 72 -4.94 -14.50 -12.94
C ALA A 72 -5.35 -14.07 -14.36
N GLU A 73 -4.98 -12.86 -14.78
CA GLU A 73 -5.29 -12.36 -16.12
C GLU A 73 -4.51 -13.12 -17.20
N MET A 74 -3.24 -13.48 -16.97
CA MET A 74 -2.47 -14.34 -17.88
C MET A 74 -3.12 -15.72 -18.03
N LYS A 75 -3.47 -16.38 -16.91
CA LYS A 75 -4.17 -17.67 -16.94
C LYS A 75 -5.49 -17.57 -17.68
N LYS A 76 -6.25 -16.49 -17.48
CA LYS A 76 -7.53 -16.24 -18.17
C LYS A 76 -7.33 -16.01 -19.66
N MET A 77 -6.34 -15.21 -20.07
CA MET A 77 -5.99 -14.99 -21.47
C MET A 77 -5.59 -16.29 -22.16
N LEU A 78 -4.72 -17.09 -21.53
CA LEU A 78 -4.32 -18.40 -22.04
C LEU A 78 -5.52 -19.34 -22.15
N LYS A 79 -6.32 -19.48 -21.08
CA LYS A 79 -7.53 -20.31 -21.09
C LYS A 79 -8.47 -19.89 -22.22
N ASN A 80 -8.68 -18.58 -22.43
CA ASN A 80 -9.52 -18.06 -23.49
C ASN A 80 -8.94 -18.32 -24.89
N ALA A 81 -7.63 -18.14 -25.09
CA ALA A 81 -6.97 -18.35 -26.38
C ALA A 81 -7.04 -19.81 -26.85
N PHE A 82 -7.00 -20.76 -25.92
CA PHE A 82 -7.12 -22.20 -26.21
C PHE A 82 -8.54 -22.75 -25.97
N LYS A 83 -9.51 -21.89 -25.65
CA LYS A 83 -10.92 -22.27 -25.41
C LYS A 83 -11.57 -22.67 -26.73
N GLY A 84 -11.59 -23.98 -26.99
CA GLY A 84 -12.15 -24.56 -28.22
C GLY A 84 -11.15 -25.39 -29.03
N ASN A 85 -9.87 -25.41 -28.64
CA ASN A 85 -8.90 -26.32 -29.25
C ASN A 85 -9.14 -27.75 -28.74
N LYS A 86 -9.49 -28.67 -29.65
CA LYS A 86 -9.80 -30.08 -29.32
C LYS A 86 -8.58 -30.87 -28.82
N ASN A 87 -7.36 -30.37 -29.09
CA ASN A 87 -6.10 -31.04 -28.76
C ASN A 87 -5.35 -30.45 -27.55
N ILE A 88 -5.74 -29.28 -27.03
CA ILE A 88 -5.04 -28.61 -25.92
C ILE A 88 -6.03 -28.29 -24.80
N LYS A 89 -5.87 -28.95 -23.65
CA LYS A 89 -6.61 -28.67 -22.41
C LYS A 89 -5.71 -27.92 -21.42
N ILE A 90 -6.02 -26.64 -21.18
CA ILE A 90 -5.38 -25.85 -20.10
C ILE A 90 -6.22 -26.02 -18.83
N ARG A 91 -5.64 -26.65 -17.79
CA ARG A 91 -6.27 -26.77 -16.46
C ARG A 91 -6.12 -25.47 -15.67
#